data_AF-Q7PHY5-F1
#
_entry.id   AF-Q7PHY5-F1
#
_cell.length_a   1.000
_cell.length_b   1.000
_cell.length_c   1.000
_cell.angle_alpha   90.00
_cell.angle_beta   90.00
_cell.angle_gamma   90.00
#
_symmetry.space_group_name_H-M   'P 1'
#
loop_
_entity.id
_entity.type
_entity.pdbx_description
1 polymer ?
#
loop_
_entity_poly.entity_id
_entity_poly.type
_entity_poly.pdbx_seq_one_letter_code
_entity_poly.pdbx_strand_id
1 'polypeptide(L)'
;IITDLWPHRETGSEFVIERLVRWNPSMGLFDEQGNLLGWCLCMQTGLMASLGVIEQRKGYGKLVVMAFAKKLAEMGRNLYATILVENEPSKALFAGLGFKPTKDINWIRNRERKFSLDTLRRALELVDWDYYYVAVMCEHEALVLDTFKKLNVRVGIGRANTVYFLPKEEALKFNVTVPAGLRLGSLEPGHAKIITDLWPHRERGSEFSIERLVRWNPSMGLFDEQGNLLGWCLFTQAGVMGSLGVIEQRKGYGKLVVMAFAKKLAEMGRNLYASILVENEPSKALFGGLGFKPIKETNWIR
;
A
#
# COMPACT_ATOMS: atom_id res chain seq x y z
N ILE A 1 1.24 18.35 -17.67
CA ILE A 1 2.24 17.62 -18.48
C ILE A 1 2.08 16.11 -18.37
N ILE A 2 2.42 15.46 -17.24
CA ILE A 2 2.40 13.99 -17.16
C ILE A 2 1.00 13.42 -17.46
N THR A 3 -0.04 13.98 -16.83
CA THR A 3 -1.45 13.56 -17.08
C THR A 3 -1.85 13.76 -18.54
N ASP A 4 -1.44 14.86 -19.15
CA ASP A 4 -1.79 15.19 -20.55
C ASP A 4 -1.16 14.21 -21.53
N LEU A 5 0.03 13.71 -21.21
CA LEU A 5 0.79 12.77 -22.03
C LEU A 5 0.47 11.30 -21.70
N TRP A 6 -0.39 11.00 -20.73
CA TRP A 6 -0.78 9.62 -20.44
C TRP A 6 -1.73 9.10 -21.54
N PRO A 7 -1.36 8.04 -22.31
CA PRO A 7 -2.20 7.49 -23.38
C PRO A 7 -3.58 6.96 -22.93
N HIS A 8 -3.77 6.77 -21.64
CA HIS A 8 -4.95 6.17 -21.03
C HIS A 8 -5.70 7.17 -20.15
N ARG A 9 -5.42 8.47 -20.27
CA ARG A 9 -6.04 9.53 -19.46
C ARG A 9 -7.56 9.49 -19.57
N GLU A 10 -8.19 9.69 -18.43
CA GLU A 10 -9.64 9.80 -18.21
C GLU A 10 -9.89 10.87 -17.14
N THR A 11 -11.14 11.32 -17.00
CA THR A 11 -11.54 12.24 -15.92
C THR A 11 -11.06 11.72 -14.56
N GLY A 12 -10.27 12.51 -13.83
CA GLY A 12 -9.70 12.13 -12.54
C GLY A 12 -8.32 11.48 -12.60
N SER A 13 -7.73 11.29 -13.79
CA SER A 13 -6.35 10.78 -13.93
C SER A 13 -5.33 11.72 -13.29
N GLU A 14 -5.62 13.01 -13.23
CA GLU A 14 -4.85 14.01 -12.51
C GLU A 14 -4.70 13.66 -11.02
N PHE A 15 -5.76 13.18 -10.37
CA PHE A 15 -5.70 12.75 -8.97
C PHE A 15 -4.82 11.52 -8.80
N VAL A 16 -4.85 10.59 -9.76
CA VAL A 16 -3.99 9.40 -9.75
C VAL A 16 -2.53 9.80 -9.91
N ILE A 17 -2.20 10.65 -10.87
CA ILE A 17 -0.83 11.13 -11.08
C ILE A 17 -0.33 11.93 -9.86
N GLU A 18 -1.14 12.86 -9.34
CA GLU A 18 -0.79 13.62 -8.14
C GLU A 18 -0.50 12.68 -6.97
N ARG A 19 -1.37 11.69 -6.74
CA ARG A 19 -1.19 10.63 -5.74
C ARG A 19 0.14 9.89 -5.92
N LEU A 20 0.47 9.47 -7.15
CA LEU A 20 1.69 8.73 -7.42
C LEU A 20 2.93 9.57 -7.14
N VAL A 21 2.94 10.82 -7.58
CA VAL A 21 4.06 11.76 -7.37
C VAL A 21 4.23 12.09 -5.90
N ARG A 22 3.12 12.37 -5.20
CA ARG A 22 3.13 12.89 -3.83
C ARG A 22 3.48 11.84 -2.79
N TRP A 23 3.07 10.58 -3.02
CA TRP A 23 3.08 9.57 -1.97
C TRP A 23 3.96 8.36 -2.24
N ASN A 24 4.53 8.24 -3.44
CA ASN A 24 5.43 7.15 -3.79
C ASN A 24 6.75 7.71 -4.32
N PRO A 25 7.84 6.91 -4.26
CA PRO A 25 9.06 7.24 -4.97
C PRO A 25 8.77 7.57 -6.43
N SER A 26 9.23 8.74 -6.86
CA SER A 26 9.20 9.18 -8.25
C SER A 26 10.57 9.75 -8.63
N MET A 27 10.80 9.85 -9.94
CA MET A 27 11.97 10.49 -10.52
C MET A 27 11.55 11.35 -11.71
N GLY A 28 12.07 12.57 -11.80
CA GLY A 28 11.95 13.43 -12.97
C GLY A 28 13.33 13.79 -13.49
N LEU A 29 13.45 13.90 -14.80
CA LEU A 29 14.59 14.50 -15.49
C LEU A 29 14.18 15.91 -15.90
N PHE A 30 14.99 16.91 -15.61
CA PHE A 30 14.71 18.32 -15.89
C PHE A 30 15.86 18.96 -16.66
N ASP A 31 15.57 19.95 -17.51
CA ASP A 31 16.59 20.82 -18.08
C ASP A 31 17.07 21.88 -17.07
N GLU A 32 18.04 22.70 -17.48
CA GLU A 32 18.60 23.76 -16.65
C GLU A 32 17.58 24.87 -16.30
N GLN A 33 16.52 25.00 -17.10
CA GLN A 33 15.43 25.94 -16.88
C GLN A 33 14.33 25.37 -15.97
N GLY A 34 14.45 24.11 -15.54
CA GLY A 34 13.50 23.43 -14.67
C GLY A 34 12.32 22.80 -15.41
N ASN A 35 12.33 22.71 -16.74
CA ASN A 35 11.29 22.04 -17.50
C ASN A 35 11.47 20.52 -17.41
N LEU A 36 10.37 19.80 -17.22
CA LEU A 36 10.38 18.34 -17.17
C LEU A 36 10.66 17.75 -18.56
N LEU A 37 11.69 16.92 -18.68
CA LEU A 37 12.09 16.21 -19.91
C LEU A 37 11.66 14.74 -19.92
N GLY A 38 11.54 14.12 -18.75
CA GLY A 38 11.12 12.73 -18.61
C GLY A 38 10.83 12.36 -17.16
N TRP A 39 10.10 11.27 -16.93
CA TRP A 39 9.66 10.87 -15.61
C TRP A 39 9.54 9.36 -15.44
N CYS A 40 9.63 8.93 -14.19
CA CYS A 40 9.32 7.59 -13.75
C CYS A 40 8.51 7.65 -12.45
N LEU A 41 7.31 7.08 -12.46
CA LEU A 41 6.40 7.00 -11.30
C LEU A 41 6.21 5.55 -10.90
N CYS A 42 6.16 5.25 -9.60
CA CYS A 42 5.79 3.91 -9.11
C CYS A 42 4.51 3.92 -8.27
N MET A 43 3.85 2.77 -8.25
CA MET A 43 2.75 2.49 -7.33
C MET A 43 3.30 2.11 -5.95
N GLN A 44 2.42 2.12 -4.96
CA GLN A 44 2.70 1.63 -3.59
C GLN A 44 3.21 0.18 -3.55
N THR A 45 2.92 -0.62 -4.58
CA THR A 45 3.37 -2.01 -4.72
C THR A 45 4.76 -2.13 -5.37
N GLY A 46 5.49 -1.03 -5.57
CA GLY A 46 6.81 -1.03 -6.18
C GLY A 46 6.81 -1.22 -7.71
N LEU A 47 5.64 -1.41 -8.32
CA LEU A 47 5.49 -1.49 -9.77
C LEU A 47 5.63 -0.10 -10.40
N MET A 48 6.43 0.02 -11.45
CA MET A 48 6.52 1.22 -12.27
C MET A 48 5.17 1.48 -12.96
N ALA A 49 4.50 2.54 -12.55
CA ALA A 49 3.17 2.93 -13.02
C ALA A 49 3.22 3.71 -14.33
N SER A 50 4.25 4.54 -14.51
CA SER A 50 4.39 5.39 -15.67
C SER A 50 5.86 5.70 -15.92
N LEU A 51 6.28 5.49 -17.17
CA LEU A 51 7.53 5.97 -17.73
C LEU A 51 7.19 6.79 -18.97
N GLY A 52 7.71 8.01 -19.05
CA GLY A 52 7.52 8.85 -20.22
C GLY A 52 8.64 9.87 -20.39
N VAL A 53 8.73 10.38 -21.62
CA VAL A 53 9.67 11.42 -22.03
C VAL A 53 8.93 12.40 -22.92
N ILE A 54 9.30 13.68 -22.84
CA ILE A 54 8.76 14.71 -23.74
C ILE A 54 9.30 14.49 -25.15
N GLU A 55 10.61 14.25 -25.27
CA GLU A 55 11.27 14.01 -26.54
C GLU A 55 11.84 12.58 -26.59
N GLN A 56 11.44 11.83 -27.60
CA GLN A 56 11.94 10.48 -27.82
C GLN A 56 13.35 10.47 -28.44
N ARG A 57 14.02 9.32 -28.37
CA ARG A 57 15.35 9.07 -28.99
C ARG A 57 16.50 9.97 -28.52
N LYS A 58 16.33 10.75 -27.44
CA LYS A 58 17.42 11.49 -26.76
C LYS A 58 18.09 10.73 -25.60
N GLY A 59 17.71 9.46 -25.39
CA GLY A 59 18.25 8.65 -24.28
C GLY A 59 17.66 8.97 -22.90
N TYR A 60 16.78 9.97 -22.77
CA TYR A 60 16.16 10.39 -21.51
C TYR A 60 15.46 9.27 -20.75
N GLY A 61 14.78 8.36 -21.46
CA GLY A 61 14.10 7.21 -20.85
C GLY A 61 15.07 6.29 -20.10
N LYS A 62 16.27 6.07 -20.67
CA LYS A 62 17.31 5.25 -20.04
C LYS A 62 17.83 5.94 -18.78
N LEU A 63 18.13 7.24 -18.86
CA LEU A 63 18.66 8.02 -17.75
C LEU A 63 17.71 8.04 -16.55
N VAL A 64 16.43 8.35 -16.78
CA VAL A 64 15.45 8.43 -15.70
C VAL A 64 15.20 7.07 -15.05
N VAL A 65 15.17 5.97 -15.82
CA VAL A 65 15.03 4.62 -15.27
C VAL A 65 16.26 4.21 -14.45
N MET A 66 17.47 4.50 -14.92
CA MET A 66 18.70 4.21 -14.17
C MET A 66 18.76 4.98 -12.85
N ALA A 67 18.46 6.29 -12.89
CA ALA A 67 18.41 7.12 -11.68
C ALA A 67 17.34 6.62 -10.71
N PHE A 68 16.17 6.24 -11.21
CA PHE A 68 15.09 5.71 -10.39
C PHE A 68 15.44 4.35 -9.79
N ALA A 69 16.04 3.44 -10.56
CA ALA A 69 16.50 2.15 -10.08
C ALA A 69 17.53 2.30 -8.96
N LYS A 70 18.49 3.23 -9.11
CA LYS A 70 19.47 3.55 -8.06
C LYS A 70 18.78 4.03 -6.78
N LYS A 71 17.87 5.00 -6.89
CA LYS A 71 17.08 5.51 -5.75
C LYS A 71 16.32 4.40 -5.04
N LEU A 72 15.69 3.48 -5.78
CA LEU A 72 14.98 2.35 -5.17
C LEU A 72 15.92 1.35 -4.51
N ALA A 73 17.08 1.08 -5.10
CA ALA A 73 18.09 0.19 -4.52
C ALA A 73 18.63 0.74 -3.19
N GLU A 74 18.88 2.05 -3.09
CA GLU A 74 19.27 2.75 -1.85
C GLU A 74 18.19 2.63 -0.76
N MET A 75 16.91 2.50 -1.16
CA MET A 75 15.79 2.24 -0.26
C MET A 75 15.60 0.74 0.06
N GLY A 76 16.47 -0.15 -0.44
CA GLY A 76 16.32 -1.60 -0.29
C GLY A 76 15.11 -2.18 -1.02
N ARG A 77 14.71 -1.57 -2.14
CA ARG A 77 13.54 -1.94 -2.95
C ARG A 77 13.94 -2.44 -4.34
N ASN A 78 13.24 -3.47 -4.81
CA ASN A 78 13.33 -3.93 -6.20
C ASN A 78 12.46 -3.05 -7.11
N LEU A 79 12.88 -2.90 -8.37
CA LEU A 79 12.11 -2.23 -9.40
C LEU A 79 11.48 -3.26 -10.35
N TYR A 80 10.17 -3.15 -10.54
CA TYR A 80 9.41 -3.96 -11.49
C TYR A 80 8.77 -3.03 -12.54
N ALA A 81 8.68 -3.48 -13.78
CA ALA A 81 8.00 -2.76 -14.84
C ALA A 81 7.07 -3.71 -15.60
N THR A 82 5.91 -3.20 -15.98
CA THR A 82 5.00 -3.88 -16.92
C THR A 82 5.05 -3.15 -18.23
N ILE A 83 5.37 -3.88 -19.30
CA ILE A 83 5.53 -3.35 -20.64
C ILE A 83 4.47 -4.01 -21.51
N LEU A 84 3.76 -3.21 -22.31
CA LEU A 84 2.81 -3.73 -23.29
C LEU A 84 3.53 -4.69 -24.24
N VAL A 85 2.87 -5.80 -24.59
CA VAL A 85 3.47 -6.87 -25.40
C VAL A 85 3.84 -6.37 -26.79
N GLU A 86 3.17 -5.35 -27.30
CA GLU A 86 3.44 -4.72 -28.58
C GLU A 86 4.55 -3.64 -28.52
N ASN A 87 5.00 -3.22 -27.33
CA ASN A 87 5.93 -2.10 -27.17
C ASN A 87 7.40 -2.56 -27.20
N GLU A 88 7.85 -2.99 -28.38
CA GLU A 88 9.23 -3.43 -28.63
C GLU A 88 10.32 -2.42 -28.24
N PRO A 89 10.17 -1.09 -28.49
CA PRO A 89 11.17 -0.11 -28.06
C PRO A 89 11.40 -0.12 -26.54
N SER A 90 10.33 -0.27 -25.75
CA SER A 90 10.44 -0.32 -24.30
C SER A 90 11.04 -1.65 -23.85
N LYS A 91 10.63 -2.79 -24.44
CA LYS A 91 11.25 -4.09 -24.14
C LYS A 91 12.76 -4.06 -24.36
N ALA A 92 13.22 -3.51 -25.48
CA ALA A 92 14.65 -3.37 -25.77
C ALA A 92 15.38 -2.47 -24.75
N LEU A 93 14.77 -1.33 -24.38
CA LEU A 93 15.33 -0.44 -23.35
C LEU A 93 15.49 -1.15 -22.01
N PHE A 94 14.46 -1.85 -21.53
CA PHE A 94 14.50 -2.53 -20.24
C PHE A 94 15.43 -3.74 -20.25
N ALA A 95 15.45 -4.52 -21.34
CA ALA A 95 16.42 -5.61 -21.51
C ALA A 95 17.86 -5.09 -21.49
N GLY A 96 18.14 -3.96 -22.16
CA GLY A 96 19.44 -3.29 -22.13
C GLY A 96 19.83 -2.72 -20.76
N LEU A 97 18.87 -2.60 -19.83
CA LEU A 97 19.10 -2.24 -18.42
C LEU A 97 19.17 -3.46 -17.49
N GLY A 98 19.13 -4.68 -18.04
CA GLY A 98 19.24 -5.93 -17.28
C GLY A 98 17.94 -6.47 -16.71
N PHE A 99 16.78 -5.91 -17.08
CA PHE A 99 15.49 -6.49 -16.69
C PHE A 99 15.26 -7.83 -17.38
N LYS A 100 14.68 -8.77 -16.65
CA LYS A 100 14.30 -10.09 -17.16
C LYS A 100 12.77 -10.23 -17.18
N PRO A 101 12.17 -10.72 -18.26
CA PRO A 101 10.74 -11.07 -18.27
C PRO A 101 10.45 -12.11 -17.18
N THR A 102 9.33 -11.95 -16.48
CA THR A 102 8.96 -12.85 -15.36
C THR A 102 7.67 -13.61 -15.64
N LYS A 103 6.64 -12.91 -16.12
CA LYS A 103 5.35 -13.47 -16.53
C LYS A 103 4.57 -12.47 -17.35
N ASP A 104 3.64 -12.98 -18.15
CA ASP A 104 2.63 -12.16 -18.79
C ASP A 104 1.49 -11.87 -17.80
N ILE A 105 0.98 -10.64 -17.84
CA ILE A 105 -0.17 -10.22 -17.05
C ILE A 105 -1.14 -9.45 -17.94
N ASN A 106 -2.43 -9.57 -17.65
CA ASN A 106 -3.48 -8.85 -18.36
C ASN A 106 -3.93 -7.63 -17.57
N TRP A 107 -3.97 -6.48 -18.26
CA TRP A 107 -4.62 -5.28 -17.76
C TRP A 107 -6.05 -5.22 -18.30
N ILE A 108 -7.03 -5.40 -17.43
CA ILE A 108 -8.45 -5.34 -17.81
C ILE A 108 -8.98 -3.95 -17.44
N ARG A 109 -9.55 -3.25 -18.41
CA ARG A 109 -10.19 -1.94 -18.22
C ARG A 109 -11.59 -1.96 -18.79
N ASN A 110 -12.59 -1.64 -17.97
CA ASN A 110 -13.93 -1.38 -18.46
C ASN A 110 -14.05 0.10 -18.85
N ARG A 111 -14.30 0.38 -20.14
CA ARG A 111 -14.47 1.75 -20.67
C ARG A 111 -15.92 2.26 -20.59
N GLU A 112 -16.89 1.37 -20.34
CA GLU A 112 -18.28 1.77 -20.21
C GLU A 112 -18.55 2.31 -18.82
N ARG A 113 -19.07 3.54 -18.74
CA ARG A 113 -19.53 4.15 -17.47
C ARG A 113 -20.78 3.48 -16.88
N LYS A 114 -21.31 2.45 -17.53
CA LYS A 114 -22.38 1.62 -16.99
C LYS A 114 -21.78 0.54 -16.10
N PHE A 115 -21.31 0.94 -14.92
CA PHE A 115 -21.10 -0.01 -13.85
C PHE A 115 -22.48 -0.56 -13.44
N SER A 116 -22.71 -1.84 -13.71
CA SER A 116 -23.85 -2.57 -13.17
C SER A 116 -23.33 -3.72 -12.31
N LEU A 117 -24.10 -4.07 -11.29
CA LEU A 117 -23.82 -5.26 -10.49
C LEU A 117 -23.79 -6.53 -11.35
N ASP A 118 -24.50 -6.55 -12.48
CA ASP A 118 -24.46 -7.66 -13.44
C ASP A 118 -23.11 -7.80 -14.14
N THR A 119 -22.51 -6.69 -14.59
CA THR A 119 -21.17 -6.72 -15.19
C THR A 119 -20.12 -7.18 -14.19
N LEU A 120 -20.19 -6.72 -12.93
CA LEU A 120 -19.28 -7.20 -11.88
C LEU A 120 -19.49 -8.70 -11.61
N ARG A 121 -20.74 -9.17 -11.56
CA ARG A 121 -21.06 -10.60 -11.39
C ARG A 121 -20.40 -11.44 -12.46
N ARG A 122 -20.59 -11.08 -13.74
CA ARG A 122 -19.98 -11.78 -14.88
C ARG A 122 -18.45 -11.78 -14.79
N ALA A 123 -17.84 -10.68 -14.35
CA ALA A 123 -16.39 -10.61 -14.17
C ALA A 123 -15.88 -11.53 -13.05
N LEU A 124 -16.57 -11.58 -11.90
CA LEU A 124 -16.22 -12.47 -10.78
C LEU A 124 -16.33 -13.95 -11.18
N GLU A 125 -17.23 -14.29 -12.10
CA GLU A 125 -17.37 -15.65 -12.64
C GLU A 125 -16.22 -16.09 -13.55
N LEU A 126 -15.42 -15.15 -14.06
CA LEU A 126 -14.25 -15.43 -14.90
C LEU A 126 -12.94 -15.49 -14.09
N VAL A 127 -12.98 -15.17 -12.80
CA VAL A 127 -11.82 -15.28 -11.92
C VAL A 127 -11.55 -16.75 -11.63
N ASP A 128 -10.30 -17.16 -11.78
CA ASP A 128 -9.83 -18.47 -11.33
C ASP A 128 -9.70 -18.45 -9.80
N TRP A 129 -10.70 -18.97 -9.09
CA TRP A 129 -10.77 -18.97 -7.63
C TRP A 129 -9.97 -20.09 -6.95
N ASP A 130 -9.25 -20.92 -7.71
CA ASP A 130 -8.40 -21.98 -7.13
C ASP A 130 -7.10 -21.43 -6.50
N TYR A 131 -6.80 -20.15 -6.73
CA TYR A 131 -5.69 -19.44 -6.09
C TYR A 131 -6.05 -18.82 -4.74
N TYR A 132 -5.03 -18.43 -3.98
CA TYR A 132 -5.19 -17.72 -2.72
C TYR A 132 -5.55 -16.25 -2.93
N TYR A 133 -6.76 -15.87 -2.54
CA TYR A 133 -7.24 -14.48 -2.57
C TYR A 133 -7.58 -13.96 -1.18
N VAL A 134 -7.38 -12.67 -0.97
CA VAL A 134 -7.86 -11.96 0.21
C VAL A 134 -8.61 -10.73 -0.26
N ALA A 135 -9.90 -10.67 0.03
CA ALA A 135 -10.74 -9.51 -0.22
C ALA A 135 -10.86 -8.69 1.08
N VAL A 136 -10.19 -7.55 1.10
CA VAL A 136 -10.16 -6.63 2.25
C VAL A 136 -11.12 -5.47 1.98
N MET A 137 -12.02 -5.18 2.93
CA MET A 137 -12.98 -4.06 2.83
C MET A 137 -13.80 -4.08 1.53
N CYS A 138 -14.24 -5.26 1.11
CA CYS A 138 -14.98 -5.45 -0.13
C CYS A 138 -16.35 -4.75 -0.07
N GLU A 139 -16.57 -3.73 -0.89
CA GLU A 139 -17.86 -3.01 -0.92
C GLU A 139 -19.00 -3.86 -1.50
N HIS A 140 -18.68 -4.81 -2.37
CA HIS A 140 -19.63 -5.71 -3.02
C HIS A 140 -19.58 -7.12 -2.45
N GLU A 141 -19.34 -7.24 -1.14
CA GLU A 141 -19.20 -8.51 -0.43
C GLU A 141 -20.34 -9.49 -0.74
N ALA A 142 -21.59 -9.05 -0.68
CA ALA A 142 -22.74 -9.94 -0.93
C ALA A 142 -22.65 -10.61 -2.31
N LEU A 143 -22.24 -9.85 -3.34
CA LEU A 143 -22.08 -10.36 -4.70
C LEU A 143 -20.90 -11.33 -4.83
N VAL A 144 -19.80 -11.07 -4.11
CA VAL A 144 -18.64 -11.97 -4.05
C VAL A 144 -19.04 -13.28 -3.39
N LEU A 145 -19.73 -13.24 -2.25
CA LEU A 145 -20.21 -14.43 -1.54
C LEU A 145 -21.23 -15.22 -2.36
N ASP A 146 -22.12 -14.55 -3.09
CA ASP A 146 -23.04 -15.21 -4.02
C ASP A 146 -22.29 -15.92 -5.16
N THR A 147 -21.23 -15.29 -5.67
CA THR A 147 -20.35 -15.92 -6.68
C THR A 147 -19.64 -17.15 -6.11
N PHE A 148 -19.12 -17.05 -4.88
CA PHE A 148 -18.48 -18.17 -4.21
C PHE A 148 -19.43 -19.35 -4.01
N LYS A 149 -20.68 -19.09 -3.61
CA LYS A 149 -21.72 -20.12 -3.53
C LYS A 149 -22.00 -20.74 -4.90
N LYS A 150 -22.17 -19.92 -5.94
CA LYS A 150 -22.46 -20.38 -7.31
C LYS A 150 -21.36 -21.29 -7.86
N LEU A 151 -20.11 -20.90 -7.65
CA LEU A 151 -18.93 -21.62 -8.17
C LEU A 151 -18.37 -22.66 -7.19
N ASN A 152 -19.02 -22.85 -6.05
CA ASN A 152 -18.58 -23.76 -4.99
C ASN A 152 -17.14 -23.49 -4.49
N VAL A 153 -16.78 -22.21 -4.36
CA VAL A 153 -15.48 -21.76 -3.87
C VAL A 153 -15.37 -22.04 -2.37
N ARG A 154 -14.23 -22.59 -1.95
CA ARG A 154 -13.93 -22.83 -0.53
C ARG A 154 -13.53 -21.52 0.14
N VAL A 155 -14.44 -20.93 0.90
CA VAL A 155 -14.15 -19.76 1.73
C VAL A 155 -13.54 -20.24 3.04
N GLY A 156 -12.33 -19.80 3.35
CA GLY A 156 -11.63 -20.18 4.56
C GLY A 156 -12.13 -19.42 5.78
N ILE A 157 -12.06 -18.08 5.74
CA ILE A 157 -12.29 -17.23 6.90
C ILE A 157 -12.89 -15.87 6.48
N GLY A 158 -14.09 -15.57 6.99
CA GLY A 158 -14.60 -14.20 7.10
C GLY A 158 -14.35 -13.64 8.51
N ARG A 159 -13.81 -12.43 8.61
CA ARG A 159 -13.69 -11.70 9.88
C ARG A 159 -14.26 -10.31 9.76
N ALA A 160 -15.28 -10.03 10.57
CA ALA A 160 -15.90 -8.72 10.65
C ALA A 160 -14.95 -7.74 11.34
N ASN A 161 -14.80 -6.57 10.72
CA ASN A 161 -13.99 -5.47 11.19
C ASN A 161 -14.79 -4.17 11.10
N THR A 162 -14.65 -3.32 12.10
CA THR A 162 -15.13 -1.94 12.04
C THR A 162 -13.99 -1.04 11.54
N VAL A 163 -14.27 -0.24 10.51
CA VAL A 163 -13.37 0.81 10.03
C VAL A 163 -13.57 2.05 10.88
N TYR A 164 -12.47 2.55 11.43
CA TYR A 164 -12.38 3.76 12.22
C TYR A 164 -11.69 4.86 11.42
N PHE A 165 -12.11 6.11 11.59
CA PHE A 165 -11.60 7.27 10.87
C PHE A 165 -11.16 8.38 11.83
N LEU A 166 -10.05 9.03 11.49
CA LEU A 166 -9.60 10.27 12.11
C LEU A 166 -9.14 11.25 11.02
N PRO A 167 -9.65 12.49 10.98
CA PRO A 167 -9.14 13.53 10.09
C PRO A 167 -7.68 13.84 10.41
N LYS A 168 -6.88 14.12 9.37
CA LYS A 168 -5.47 14.47 9.54
C LYS A 168 -5.28 15.70 10.43
N GLU A 169 -6.18 16.66 10.38
CA GLU A 169 -6.14 17.90 11.16
C GLU A 169 -6.20 17.62 12.67
N GLU A 170 -6.94 16.59 13.09
CA GLU A 170 -6.99 16.18 14.50
C GLU A 170 -5.73 15.41 14.90
N ALA A 171 -5.23 14.53 14.02
CA ALA A 171 -3.99 13.80 14.26
C ALA A 171 -2.75 14.71 14.36
N LEU A 172 -2.71 15.82 13.61
CA LEU A 172 -1.64 16.82 13.69
C LEU A 172 -1.54 17.48 15.08
N LYS A 173 -2.65 17.54 15.82
CA LYS A 173 -2.71 18.12 17.18
C LYS A 173 -2.16 17.17 18.25
N PHE A 174 -1.87 15.91 17.92
CA PHE A 174 -1.34 14.97 18.89
C PHE A 174 0.00 15.41 19.45
N ASN A 175 0.11 15.40 20.78
CA ASN A 175 1.36 15.62 21.49
C ASN A 175 2.02 14.29 21.82
N VAL A 176 3.10 13.96 21.10
CA VAL A 176 3.79 12.68 21.21
C VAL A 176 5.02 12.86 22.09
N THR A 177 4.88 12.53 23.38
CA THR A 177 5.99 12.50 24.32
C THR A 177 6.47 11.06 24.47
N VAL A 178 7.74 10.80 24.17
CA VAL A 178 8.37 9.49 24.34
C VAL A 178 9.04 9.43 25.71
N PRO A 179 8.70 8.44 26.57
CA PRO A 179 9.36 8.26 27.85
C PRO A 179 10.88 8.02 27.71
N ALA A 180 11.63 8.35 28.75
CA ALA A 180 13.07 8.06 28.81
C ALA A 180 13.34 6.56 28.63
N GLY A 181 14.41 6.24 27.91
CA GLY A 181 14.78 4.87 27.57
C GLY A 181 13.98 4.22 26.43
N LEU A 182 13.08 4.97 25.79
CA LEU A 182 12.32 4.51 24.64
C LEU A 182 12.62 5.37 23.42
N ARG A 183 12.50 4.79 22.23
CA ARG A 183 12.52 5.52 20.96
C ARG A 183 11.42 5.05 20.02
N LEU A 184 10.90 5.99 19.24
CA LEU A 184 10.04 5.70 18.10
C LEU A 184 10.88 5.69 16.82
N GLY A 185 10.52 4.82 15.87
CA GLY A 185 11.23 4.72 14.60
C GLY A 185 10.42 3.98 13.54
N SER A 186 10.90 4.01 12.30
CA SER A 186 10.37 3.12 11.27
C SER A 186 10.80 1.68 11.55
N LEU A 187 9.97 0.71 11.17
CA LEU A 187 10.39 -0.68 11.17
C LEU A 187 11.35 -0.95 10.02
N GLU A 188 12.25 -1.89 10.25
CA GLU A 188 13.15 -2.46 9.24
C GLU A 188 12.73 -3.88 8.86
N PRO A 189 13.12 -4.39 7.67
CA PRO A 189 12.71 -5.72 7.18
C PRO A 189 12.95 -6.87 8.18
N GLY A 190 14.03 -6.81 8.95
CA GLY A 190 14.35 -7.82 9.97
C GLY A 190 13.28 -7.96 11.08
N HIS A 191 12.45 -6.94 11.30
CA HIS A 191 11.35 -7.02 12.27
C HIS A 191 10.15 -7.83 11.77
N ALA A 192 10.10 -8.17 10.48
CA ALA A 192 8.97 -8.93 9.92
C ALA A 192 8.79 -10.28 10.60
N LYS A 193 9.90 -10.93 10.98
CA LYS A 193 9.89 -12.21 11.68
C LYS A 193 9.19 -12.13 13.03
N ILE A 194 9.64 -11.25 13.93
CA ILE A 194 9.04 -11.12 15.27
C ILE A 194 7.56 -10.70 15.19
N ILE A 195 7.23 -9.79 14.28
CA ILE A 195 5.83 -9.35 14.07
C ILE A 195 4.96 -10.53 13.63
N THR A 196 5.46 -11.34 12.68
CA THR A 196 4.74 -12.51 12.19
C THR A 196 4.63 -13.60 13.24
N ASP A 197 5.71 -13.84 13.99
CA ASP A 197 5.74 -14.85 15.05
C ASP A 197 4.71 -14.54 16.14
N LEU A 198 4.45 -13.27 16.42
CA LEU A 198 3.46 -12.81 17.41
C LEU A 198 2.07 -12.57 16.82
N TRP A 199 1.87 -12.70 15.51
CA TRP A 199 0.59 -12.44 14.88
C TRP A 199 -0.33 -13.66 15.01
N PRO A 200 -1.49 -13.56 15.71
CA PRO A 200 -2.39 -14.71 15.91
C PRO A 200 -2.99 -15.28 14.62
N HIS A 201 -2.96 -14.50 13.54
CA HIS A 201 -3.51 -14.86 12.23
C HIS A 201 -2.42 -15.19 11.21
N ARG A 202 -1.19 -15.45 11.66
CA ARG A 202 -0.07 -15.82 10.79
C ARG A 202 -0.35 -17.09 10.01
N GLU A 203 0.23 -17.15 8.82
CA GLU A 203 0.09 -18.24 7.87
C GLU A 203 1.33 -18.35 6.97
N ARG A 204 1.32 -19.33 6.07
CA ARG A 204 2.37 -19.48 5.07
C ARG A 204 2.44 -18.21 4.21
N GLY A 205 3.59 -17.57 4.21
CA GLY A 205 3.81 -16.33 3.45
C GLY A 205 3.48 -15.03 4.21
N SER A 206 3.02 -15.10 5.46
CA SER A 206 2.80 -13.89 6.27
C SER A 206 4.08 -13.09 6.47
N GLU A 207 5.21 -13.74 6.76
CA GLU A 207 6.48 -13.04 6.97
C GLU A 207 6.89 -12.24 5.73
N PHE A 208 6.85 -12.87 4.55
CA PHE A 208 7.08 -12.20 3.28
C PHE A 208 6.12 -11.00 3.07
N SER A 209 4.86 -11.16 3.44
CA SER A 209 3.84 -10.10 3.30
C SER A 209 4.09 -8.94 4.25
N ILE A 210 4.44 -9.21 5.51
CA ILE A 210 4.79 -8.20 6.51
C ILE A 210 6.09 -7.50 6.13
N GLU A 211 7.12 -8.23 5.72
CA GLU A 211 8.38 -7.66 5.26
C GLU A 211 8.16 -6.70 4.10
N ARG A 212 7.31 -7.08 3.14
CA ARG A 212 6.93 -6.25 2.00
C ARG A 212 6.20 -4.97 2.44
N LEU A 213 5.27 -5.05 3.40
CA LEU A 213 4.64 -3.87 3.98
C LEU A 213 5.67 -2.94 4.63
N VAL A 214 6.60 -3.50 5.42
CA VAL A 214 7.65 -2.73 6.09
C VAL A 214 8.59 -2.04 5.09
N ARG A 215 8.99 -2.72 4.01
CA ARG A 215 9.86 -2.15 2.97
C ARG A 215 9.20 -1.00 2.22
N TRP A 216 7.91 -1.12 1.93
CA TRP A 216 7.26 -0.27 0.92
C TRP A 216 6.34 0.80 1.49
N ASN A 217 5.77 0.56 2.66
CA ASN A 217 4.83 1.45 3.29
C ASN A 217 5.43 2.10 4.55
N PRO A 218 4.90 3.26 4.97
CA PRO A 218 5.18 3.79 6.29
C PRO A 218 4.86 2.76 7.37
N SER A 219 5.66 2.77 8.42
CA SER A 219 5.46 1.99 9.62
C SER A 219 5.89 2.80 10.84
N MET A 220 5.48 2.31 12.01
CA MET A 220 5.92 2.83 13.30
C MET A 220 6.25 1.66 14.23
N GLY A 221 7.43 1.71 14.83
CA GLY A 221 7.88 0.84 15.89
C GLY A 221 8.25 1.66 17.13
N LEU A 222 8.06 1.07 18.29
CA LEU A 222 8.58 1.53 19.58
C LEU A 222 9.68 0.57 20.00
N PHE A 223 10.81 1.11 20.45
CA PHE A 223 11.99 0.33 20.80
C PHE A 223 12.55 0.76 22.15
N ASP A 224 13.24 -0.15 22.84
CA ASP A 224 14.07 0.18 24.00
C ASP A 224 15.45 0.74 23.60
N GLU A 225 16.27 1.06 24.60
CA GLU A 225 17.64 1.55 24.44
C GLU A 225 18.56 0.54 23.74
N GLN A 226 18.28 -0.75 23.92
CA GLN A 226 19.12 -1.84 23.40
C GLN A 226 18.83 -2.16 21.93
N GLY A 227 17.70 -1.71 21.39
CA GLY A 227 17.34 -2.03 20.02
C GLY A 227 16.03 -2.79 19.85
N ASN A 228 15.50 -3.37 20.93
CA ASN A 228 14.46 -4.37 20.85
C ASN A 228 13.10 -3.73 20.55
N LEU A 229 12.32 -4.38 19.68
CA LEU A 229 10.97 -3.94 19.33
C LEU A 229 10.01 -4.23 20.49
N LEU A 230 9.31 -3.20 20.98
CA LEU A 230 8.34 -3.29 22.08
C LEU A 230 6.89 -3.15 21.60
N GLY A 231 6.67 -2.50 20.46
CA GLY A 231 5.35 -2.34 19.86
C GLY A 231 5.43 -1.79 18.45
N TRP A 232 4.41 -2.03 17.64
CA TRP A 232 4.43 -1.70 16.22
C TRP A 232 3.03 -1.44 15.66
N CYS A 233 2.98 -0.72 14.54
CA CYS A 233 1.80 -0.60 13.69
C CYS A 233 2.24 -0.43 12.23
N LEU A 234 1.53 -1.10 11.32
CA LEU A 234 1.83 -1.13 9.89
C LEU A 234 0.80 -0.33 9.09
N PHE A 235 1.22 0.28 7.99
CA PHE A 235 0.30 0.80 6.99
C PHE A 235 0.09 -0.24 5.89
N THR A 236 -1.16 -0.66 5.71
CA THR A 236 -1.51 -1.69 4.73
C THR A 236 -1.61 -1.12 3.32
N GLN A 237 -1.58 -2.00 2.30
CA GLN A 237 -1.83 -1.63 0.90
C GLN A 237 -3.21 -1.02 0.67
N ALA A 238 -4.17 -1.31 1.55
CA ALA A 238 -5.52 -0.75 1.49
C ALA A 238 -5.63 0.67 2.08
N GLY A 239 -4.51 1.24 2.55
CA GLY A 239 -4.47 2.60 3.07
C GLY A 239 -4.94 2.73 4.51
N VAL A 240 -4.98 1.62 5.26
CA VAL A 240 -5.38 1.61 6.68
C VAL A 240 -4.21 1.22 7.58
N MET A 241 -4.20 1.78 8.78
CA MET A 241 -3.39 1.31 9.90
C MET A 241 -3.89 -0.07 10.32
N GLY A 242 -2.97 -1.03 10.41
CA GLY A 242 -3.27 -2.41 10.73
C GLY A 242 -2.10 -3.10 11.42
N SER A 243 -2.31 -4.35 11.83
CA SER A 243 -1.31 -5.15 12.57
C SER A 243 -0.72 -4.36 13.75
N LEU A 244 -1.57 -3.72 14.56
CA LEU A 244 -1.13 -3.12 15.83
C LEU A 244 -0.76 -4.25 16.79
N GLY A 245 0.44 -4.20 17.35
CA GLY A 245 0.90 -5.16 18.34
C GLY A 245 1.84 -4.53 19.37
N VAL A 246 1.91 -5.16 20.52
CA VAL A 246 2.84 -4.82 21.62
C VAL A 246 3.37 -6.11 22.21
N ILE A 247 4.64 -6.13 22.61
CA ILE A 247 5.23 -7.25 23.35
C ILE A 247 4.62 -7.31 24.75
N GLU A 248 4.58 -6.17 25.44
CA GLU A 248 4.01 -6.04 26.78
C GLU A 248 2.75 -5.17 26.76
N GLN A 249 1.66 -5.74 27.25
CA GLN A 249 0.39 -5.03 27.36
C GLN A 249 0.37 -4.11 28.58
N ARG A 250 -0.59 -3.17 28.60
CA ARG A 250 -0.88 -2.27 29.74
C ARG A 250 0.26 -1.31 30.14
N LYS A 251 1.34 -1.19 29.36
CA LYS A 251 2.39 -0.16 29.50
C LYS A 251 2.13 1.13 28.70
N GLY A 252 0.97 1.24 28.03
CA GLY A 252 0.65 2.39 27.18
C GLY A 252 1.35 2.41 25.81
N TYR A 253 2.18 1.42 25.50
CA TYR A 253 2.96 1.34 24.25
C TYR A 253 2.09 1.39 22.99
N GLY A 254 0.96 0.68 22.98
CA GLY A 254 0.04 0.71 21.84
C GLY A 254 -0.49 2.11 21.56
N LYS A 255 -0.85 2.87 22.60
CA LYS A 255 -1.33 4.25 22.47
C LYS A 255 -0.22 5.15 21.92
N LEU A 256 1.00 5.02 22.44
CA LEU A 256 2.16 5.80 21.99
C LEU A 256 2.45 5.54 20.50
N VAL A 257 2.49 4.27 20.10
CA VAL A 257 2.72 3.86 18.70
C VAL A 257 1.63 4.40 17.77
N VAL A 258 0.34 4.21 18.11
CA VAL A 258 -0.78 4.67 17.27
C VAL A 258 -0.78 6.18 17.15
N MET A 259 -0.60 6.91 18.26
CA MET A 259 -0.58 8.38 18.26
C MET A 259 0.58 8.93 17.44
N ALA A 260 1.78 8.36 17.61
CA ALA A 260 2.95 8.74 16.83
C ALA A 260 2.77 8.45 15.34
N PHE A 261 2.25 7.27 15.02
CA PHE A 261 2.06 6.87 13.63
C PHE A 261 0.98 7.70 12.95
N ALA A 262 -0.10 7.97 13.68
CA ALA A 262 -1.16 8.83 13.24
C ALA A 262 -0.64 10.23 12.86
N LYS A 263 0.14 10.84 13.75
CA LYS A 263 0.77 12.13 13.49
C LYS A 263 1.68 12.09 12.26
N LYS A 264 2.56 11.08 12.15
CA LYS A 264 3.44 10.89 10.98
C LYS A 264 2.64 10.77 9.67
N LEU A 265 1.55 10.00 9.64
CA LEU A 265 0.71 9.88 8.45
C LEU A 265 -0.01 11.19 8.12
N ALA A 266 -0.44 11.94 9.12
CA ALA A 266 -1.08 13.24 8.95
C ALA A 266 -0.11 14.31 8.41
N GLU A 267 1.14 14.32 8.86
CA GLU A 267 2.23 15.15 8.32
C GLU A 267 2.54 14.82 6.86
N MET A 268 2.34 13.55 6.44
CA MET A 268 2.36 13.15 5.03
C MET A 268 1.10 13.55 4.25
N GLY A 269 0.17 14.28 4.88
CA GLY A 269 -1.07 14.76 4.28
C GLY A 269 -2.21 13.74 4.21
N ARG A 270 -2.12 12.62 4.94
CA ARG A 270 -3.09 11.51 4.87
C ARG A 270 -4.12 11.57 5.99
N ASN A 271 -5.38 11.40 5.63
CA ASN A 271 -6.40 10.99 6.59
C ASN A 271 -6.14 9.57 7.09
N LEU A 272 -6.66 9.27 8.26
CA LEU A 272 -6.32 8.06 8.97
C LEU A 272 -7.52 7.13 9.03
N TYR A 273 -7.23 5.87 8.75
CA TYR A 273 -8.19 4.79 8.82
C TYR A 273 -7.57 3.64 9.59
N ALA A 274 -8.33 2.96 10.42
CA ALA A 274 -7.92 1.73 11.09
C ALA A 274 -8.99 0.66 10.90
N SER A 275 -8.58 -0.57 10.62
CA SER A 275 -9.49 -1.72 10.55
C SER A 275 -9.30 -2.54 11.81
N ILE A 276 -10.37 -2.64 12.63
CA ILE A 276 -10.32 -3.29 13.94
C ILE A 276 -11.38 -4.39 13.97
N LEU A 277 -10.98 -5.60 14.36
CA LEU A 277 -11.90 -6.72 14.56
C LEU A 277 -13.05 -6.33 15.49
N VAL A 278 -14.27 -6.77 15.16
CA VAL A 278 -15.46 -6.45 15.96
C VAL A 278 -15.40 -7.01 17.38
N GLU A 279 -14.58 -8.02 17.64
CA GLU A 279 -14.36 -8.59 18.96
C GLU A 279 -13.22 -7.90 19.75
N ASN A 280 -12.43 -7.03 19.11
CA ASN A 280 -11.22 -6.46 19.70
C ASN A 280 -11.50 -5.16 20.48
N GLU A 281 -12.22 -5.30 21.60
CA GLU A 281 -12.57 -4.20 22.50
C GLU A 281 -11.38 -3.37 22.99
N PRO A 282 -10.22 -3.95 23.35
CA PRO A 282 -9.06 -3.15 23.76
C PRO A 282 -8.59 -2.17 22.67
N SER A 283 -8.58 -2.60 21.41
CA SER A 283 -8.21 -1.72 20.30
C SER A 283 -9.29 -0.68 20.03
N LYS A 284 -10.58 -1.05 20.06
CA LYS A 284 -11.67 -0.08 19.91
C LYS A 284 -11.59 1.03 20.96
N ALA A 285 -11.35 0.67 22.23
CA ALA A 285 -11.18 1.63 23.32
C ALA A 285 -9.95 2.53 23.10
N LEU A 286 -8.83 1.96 22.66
CA LEU A 286 -7.60 2.71 22.36
C LEU A 286 -7.82 3.73 21.24
N PHE A 287 -8.35 3.29 20.10
CA PHE A 287 -8.57 4.17 18.94
C PHE A 287 -9.66 5.21 19.23
N GLY A 288 -10.77 4.80 19.88
CA GLY A 288 -11.82 5.72 20.31
C GLY A 288 -11.31 6.79 21.28
N GLY A 289 -10.47 6.40 22.24
CA GLY A 289 -9.83 7.34 23.18
C GLY A 289 -8.83 8.31 22.53
N LEU A 290 -8.39 8.03 21.29
CA LEU A 290 -7.59 8.95 20.46
C LEU A 290 -8.47 9.78 19.49
N GLY A 291 -9.79 9.69 19.59
CA GLY A 291 -10.72 10.47 18.78
C GLY A 291 -11.10 9.83 17.44
N PHE A 292 -10.64 8.60 17.15
CA PHE A 292 -11.10 7.88 15.97
C PHE A 292 -12.57 7.50 16.12
N LYS A 293 -13.36 7.68 15.05
CA LYS A 293 -14.79 7.38 15.03
C LYS A 293 -15.08 6.20 14.10
N PRO A 294 -15.94 5.24 14.49
CA PRO A 294 -16.36 4.18 13.59
C PRO A 294 -17.18 4.76 12.43
N ILE A 295 -16.95 4.28 11.21
CA ILE A 295 -17.64 4.78 10.01
C ILE A 295 -18.37 3.69 9.22
N LYS A 296 -17.91 2.42 9.30
CA LYS A 296 -18.45 1.32 8.50
C LYS A 296 -17.98 -0.03 9.05
N GLU A 297 -18.82 -1.05 8.94
CA GLU A 297 -18.40 -2.45 9.10
C GLU A 297 -18.01 -3.06 7.76
N THR A 298 -16.97 -3.88 7.79
CA THR A 298 -16.37 -4.51 6.61
C THR A 298 -15.90 -5.90 6.96
N ASN A 299 -15.85 -6.80 5.99
CA ASN A 299 -15.25 -8.10 6.18
C ASN A 299 -13.86 -8.18 5.53
N TRP A 300 -13.01 -8.94 6.20
CA TRP A 300 -11.81 -9.51 5.62
C TRP A 300 -12.17 -10.94 5.24
N ILE A 301 -12.31 -11.18 3.94
CA ILE A 301 -12.70 -12.47 3.39
C ILE A 301 -11.48 -13.12 2.78
N ARG A 302 -11.30 -14.39 3.14
CA ARG A 302 -10.24 -15.27 2.67
C ARG A 302 -10.87 -16.56 2.17
#